data_AF-A0A7S1DPM9-F1
#
_entry.id   AF-A0A7S1DPM9-F1
#
_cell.length_a   1.000
_cell.length_b   1.000
_cell.length_c   1.000
_cell.angle_alpha   90.00
_cell.angle_beta   90.00
_cell.angle_gamma   90.00
#
_symmetry.space_group_name_H-M   'P 1'
#
loop_
_entity.id
_entity.type
_entity.pdbx_description
1 polymer ?
#
loop_
_entity_poly.entity_id
_entity_poly.type
_entity_poly.pdbx_seq_one_letter_code
_entity_poly.pdbx_strand_id
1 'polypeptide(L)'
;KLSLRVAGGAVQELNKKDAKFHYRNPTAVEKEADFLRLPNLDEPNILHSLRCRYWAKEVYSYTGPILIAVNPWQRRDIYSAAAMEAFRAGSKSDPHIFDIASKAYRALRKDRKSQCVLISGESGSGKTENTKYVLQVLTAPPGG
;
A
#
# COMPACT_ATOMS: atom_id res chain seq x y z
N LYS A 1 3.43 -2.80 -37.73
CA LYS A 1 4.56 -3.18 -36.86
C LYS A 1 4.86 -2.02 -35.90
N LEU A 2 5.29 -2.29 -34.69
CA LEU A 2 5.73 -1.33 -33.67
C LEU A 2 7.14 -1.73 -33.27
N SER A 3 8.08 -0.78 -33.22
CA SER A 3 9.45 -1.05 -32.78
C SER A 3 9.63 -0.45 -31.39
N LEU A 4 9.91 -1.30 -30.40
CA LEU A 4 10.18 -0.89 -29.02
C LEU A 4 11.66 -1.06 -28.72
N ARG A 5 12.30 -0.01 -28.22
CA ARG A 5 13.62 -0.13 -27.61
C ARG A 5 13.44 -0.53 -26.15
N VAL A 6 13.90 -1.72 -25.79
CA VAL A 6 13.86 -2.24 -24.42
C VAL A 6 15.07 -1.78 -23.61
N ALA A 7 14.99 -1.95 -22.29
CA ALA A 7 16.14 -1.73 -21.41
C ALA A 7 17.33 -2.60 -21.87
N GLY A 8 18.51 -2.00 -22.00
CA GLY A 8 19.68 -2.65 -22.62
C GLY A 8 19.89 -2.32 -24.10
N GLY A 9 19.01 -1.52 -24.71
CA GLY A 9 19.22 -0.95 -26.05
C GLY A 9 18.76 -1.82 -27.21
N ALA A 10 18.43 -3.09 -26.94
CA ALA A 10 17.83 -4.00 -27.92
C ALA A 10 16.50 -3.44 -28.45
N VAL A 11 16.24 -3.67 -29.73
CA VAL A 11 14.98 -3.27 -30.38
C VAL A 11 14.17 -4.53 -30.65
N GLN A 12 12.93 -4.57 -30.17
CA GLN A 12 11.96 -5.60 -30.49
C GLN A 12 10.94 -5.05 -31.49
N GLU A 13 10.76 -5.76 -32.60
CA GLU A 13 9.63 -5.56 -33.49
C GLU A 13 8.45 -6.39 -33.02
N LEU A 14 7.32 -5.74 -32.77
CA LEU A 14 6.07 -6.38 -32.39
C LEU A 14 4.98 -6.04 -33.39
N ASN A 15 4.10 -7.00 -33.63
CA ASN A 15 2.87 -6.73 -34.34
C ASN A 15 1.85 -6.13 -33.35
N LYS A 16 1.24 -4.99 -33.72
CA LYS A 16 0.29 -4.30 -32.84
C LYS A 16 -0.92 -5.16 -32.47
N LYS A 17 -1.28 -6.12 -33.32
CA LYS A 17 -2.43 -7.02 -33.12
C LYS A 17 -2.15 -8.15 -32.13
N ASP A 18 -0.88 -8.48 -31.91
CA ASP A 18 -0.47 -9.67 -31.14
C ASP A 18 0.01 -9.30 -29.72
N ALA A 19 -0.03 -8.03 -29.35
CA ALA A 19 0.49 -7.53 -28.08
C ALA A 19 -0.48 -6.56 -27.38
N LYS A 20 -0.65 -6.74 -26.07
CA LYS A 20 -1.35 -5.80 -25.20
C LYS A 20 -0.35 -4.78 -24.67
N PHE A 21 -0.55 -3.51 -25.01
CA PHE A 21 0.31 -2.42 -24.57
C PHE A 21 -0.28 -1.72 -23.36
N HIS A 22 0.59 -1.40 -22.40
CA HIS A 22 0.26 -0.63 -21.21
C HIS A 22 1.11 0.64 -21.21
N TYR A 23 0.46 1.80 -21.14
CA TYR A 23 1.18 3.07 -21.05
C TYR A 23 1.74 3.23 -19.65
N ARG A 24 3.03 3.56 -19.57
CA ARG A 24 3.67 3.86 -18.29
C ARG A 24 3.14 5.18 -17.75
N ASN A 25 2.83 5.23 -16.46
CA ASN A 25 2.50 6.46 -15.78
C ASN A 25 3.67 7.48 -15.82
N PRO A 26 3.38 8.79 -15.77
CA PRO A 26 4.42 9.80 -15.65
C PRO A 26 5.29 9.56 -14.41
N THR A 27 6.60 9.78 -14.51
CA THR A 27 7.56 9.56 -13.41
C THR A 27 7.21 10.32 -12.13
N ALA A 28 6.53 11.46 -12.25
CA ALA A 28 6.08 12.27 -11.12
C ALA A 28 5.08 11.55 -10.20
N VAL A 29 4.30 10.60 -10.72
CA VAL A 29 3.24 9.90 -9.97
C VAL A 29 3.55 8.43 -9.68
N GLU A 30 4.73 7.94 -10.07
CA GLU A 30 5.10 6.52 -9.89
C GLU A 30 5.19 6.10 -8.42
N LYS A 31 5.36 7.04 -7.49
CA LYS A 31 5.41 6.80 -6.04
C LYS A 31 4.13 7.17 -5.31
N GLU A 32 3.03 7.41 -6.02
CA GLU A 32 1.74 7.75 -5.40
C GLU A 32 1.36 6.75 -4.30
N ALA A 33 0.96 7.29 -3.15
CA ALA A 33 0.66 6.53 -1.97
C ALA A 33 -0.72 5.84 -2.04
N ASP A 34 -1.63 6.36 -2.86
CA ASP A 34 -2.94 5.79 -3.18
C ASP A 34 -3.05 5.54 -4.69
N PHE A 35 -3.16 4.28 -5.07
CA PHE A 35 -3.13 3.88 -6.48
C PHE A 35 -4.37 4.32 -7.25
N LEU A 36 -5.47 4.70 -6.59
CA LEU A 36 -6.59 5.34 -7.30
C LEU A 36 -6.23 6.72 -7.89
N ARG A 37 -5.07 7.28 -7.54
CA ARG A 37 -4.54 8.54 -8.10
C ARG A 37 -3.64 8.32 -9.32
N LEU A 38 -3.33 7.07 -9.67
CA LEU A 38 -2.55 6.76 -10.85
C LEU A 38 -3.38 7.02 -12.13
N PRO A 39 -2.84 7.72 -13.14
CA PRO A 39 -3.55 7.95 -14.40
C PRO A 39 -3.91 6.64 -15.14
N ASN A 40 -2.96 5.72 -15.21
CA ASN A 40 -3.17 4.36 -15.73
C ASN A 40 -3.17 3.39 -14.54
N LEU A 41 -4.35 2.82 -14.27
CA LEU A 41 -4.56 1.83 -13.21
C LEU A 41 -4.62 0.43 -13.82
N ASP A 42 -3.46 -0.14 -14.12
CA ASP A 42 -3.30 -1.50 -14.61
C ASP A 42 -2.20 -2.26 -13.86
N GLU A 43 -2.18 -3.58 -14.00
CA GLU A 43 -1.28 -4.46 -13.27
C GLU A 43 0.21 -4.09 -13.43
N PRO A 44 0.74 -3.81 -14.65
CA PRO A 44 2.12 -3.34 -14.81
C PRO A 44 2.43 -2.04 -14.06
N ASN A 45 1.52 -1.06 -14.09
CA ASN A 45 1.72 0.22 -13.41
C ASN A 45 1.63 0.07 -11.88
N ILE A 46 0.68 -0.71 -11.37
CA ILE A 46 0.56 -1.02 -9.93
C ILE A 46 1.84 -1.71 -9.43
N LEU A 47 2.31 -2.73 -10.16
CA LEU A 47 3.54 -3.44 -9.81
C LEU A 47 4.75 -2.50 -9.83
N HIS A 48 4.84 -1.63 -10.83
CA HIS A 48 5.90 -0.63 -10.92
C HIS A 48 5.88 0.32 -9.73
N SER A 49 4.71 0.85 -9.36
CA SER A 49 4.56 1.74 -8.21
C SER A 49 4.89 1.07 -6.88
N LEU A 50 4.41 -0.15 -6.65
CA LEU A 50 4.78 -0.96 -5.48
C LEU A 50 6.31 -1.12 -5.38
N ARG A 51 6.96 -1.42 -6.51
CA ARG A 51 8.41 -1.60 -6.59
C ARG A 51 9.17 -0.31 -6.26
N CYS A 52 8.75 0.82 -6.82
CA CYS A 52 9.32 2.14 -6.56
C CYS A 52 9.18 2.56 -5.08
N ARG A 53 8.00 2.34 -4.49
CA ARG A 53 7.72 2.63 -3.07
C ARG A 53 8.52 1.71 -2.14
N TYR A 54 8.59 0.41 -2.45
CA TYR A 54 9.37 -0.55 -1.68
C TYR A 54 10.85 -0.16 -1.59
N TRP A 55 11.47 0.23 -2.71
CA TRP A 55 12.85 0.73 -2.73
C TRP A 55 13.02 2.06 -2.00
N ALA A 56 11.99 2.90 -1.96
CA ALA A 56 11.93 4.10 -1.13
C ALA A 56 11.68 3.79 0.36
N LYS A 57 11.65 2.50 0.75
CA LYS A 57 11.37 1.99 2.11
C LYS A 57 9.92 2.21 2.57
N GLU A 58 9.02 2.51 1.66
CA GLU A 58 7.58 2.66 1.91
C GLU A 58 6.87 1.33 1.65
N VAL A 59 6.45 0.65 2.72
CA VAL A 59 5.91 -0.72 2.67
C VAL A 59 4.39 -0.78 2.53
N TYR A 60 3.72 0.35 2.68
CA TYR A 60 2.28 0.48 2.68
C TYR A 60 1.83 1.38 1.53
N SER A 61 0.79 0.96 0.83
CA SER A 61 0.13 1.74 -0.23
C SER A 61 -1.38 1.50 -0.18
N TYR A 62 -2.18 2.51 -0.49
CA TYR A 62 -3.62 2.37 -0.64
C TYR A 62 -4.00 1.98 -2.06
N THR A 63 -5.13 1.29 -2.19
CA THR A 63 -5.94 1.24 -3.39
C THR A 63 -7.40 1.38 -2.96
N GLY A 64 -7.81 2.65 -2.81
CA GLY A 64 -9.10 2.99 -2.20
C GLY A 64 -9.19 2.48 -0.76
N PRO A 65 -10.20 1.66 -0.40
CA PRO A 65 -10.37 1.17 0.97
C PRO A 65 -9.37 0.08 1.37
N ILE A 66 -8.60 -0.48 0.42
CA ILE A 66 -7.68 -1.59 0.66
C ILE A 66 -6.29 -1.05 0.95
N LEU A 67 -5.65 -1.59 1.99
CA LEU A 67 -4.24 -1.38 2.28
C LEU A 67 -3.40 -2.53 1.72
N ILE A 68 -2.48 -2.22 0.82
CA ILE A 68 -1.46 -3.15 0.34
C ILE A 68 -0.23 -3.03 1.24
N ALA A 69 0.24 -4.15 1.76
CA ALA A 69 1.44 -4.25 2.58
C ALA A 69 2.47 -5.16 1.89
N VAL A 70 3.67 -4.64 1.64
CA VAL A 70 4.79 -5.40 1.06
C VAL A 70 5.80 -5.69 2.17
N ASN A 71 5.99 -6.97 2.51
CA ASN A 71 6.88 -7.37 3.61
C ASN A 71 8.33 -6.89 3.34
N PRO A 72 8.91 -6.02 4.19
CA PRO A 72 10.27 -5.52 4.00
C PRO A 72 11.37 -6.49 4.44
N TRP A 73 11.02 -7.63 5.04
CA TRP A 73 11.96 -8.62 5.60
C TRP A 73 12.97 -8.04 6.60
N GLN A 74 12.63 -6.90 7.22
CA GLN A 74 13.45 -6.19 8.19
C GLN A 74 12.55 -5.39 9.12
N ARG A 75 13.02 -5.11 10.34
CA ARG A 75 12.32 -4.21 11.26
C ARG A 75 12.29 -2.79 10.68
N ARG A 76 11.19 -2.08 10.96
CA ARG A 76 10.97 -0.69 10.54
C ARG A 76 10.57 0.13 11.74
N ASP A 77 11.09 1.35 11.83
CA ASP A 77 10.81 2.27 12.94
C ASP A 77 9.48 3.03 12.78
N ILE A 78 8.56 2.51 11.95
CA ILE A 78 7.26 3.12 11.65
C ILE A 78 6.16 2.74 12.65
N TYR A 79 6.46 1.82 13.59
CA TYR A 79 5.51 1.28 14.57
C TYR A 79 5.72 1.82 15.99
N SER A 80 6.25 3.03 16.12
CA SER A 80 6.47 3.65 17.43
C SER A 80 5.15 4.05 18.12
N ALA A 81 5.17 4.20 19.45
CA ALA A 81 4.02 4.69 20.20
C ALA A 81 3.55 6.07 19.72
N ALA A 82 4.49 6.97 19.42
CA ALA A 82 4.18 8.29 18.87
C ALA A 82 3.49 8.21 17.49
N ALA A 83 3.93 7.28 16.62
CA ALA A 83 3.27 7.06 15.33
C ALA A 83 1.85 6.52 15.52
N MET A 84 1.67 5.56 16.43
CA MET A 84 0.36 5.00 16.78
C MET A 84 -0.61 6.07 17.27
N GLU A 85 -0.18 6.93 18.19
CA GLU A 85 -1.01 8.01 18.72
C GLU A 85 -1.39 9.03 17.63
N ALA A 86 -0.49 9.36 16.69
CA ALA A 86 -0.82 10.24 15.58
C ALA A 86 -1.95 9.68 14.68
N PHE A 87 -1.95 8.37 14.41
CA PHE A 87 -3.05 7.73 13.67
C PHE A 87 -4.35 7.64 14.48
N ARG A 88 -4.27 7.33 15.77
CA ARG A 88 -5.44 7.28 16.68
C ARG A 88 -6.11 8.65 16.80
N ALA A 89 -5.32 9.72 16.91
CA ALA A 89 -5.79 11.10 16.92
C ALA A 89 -6.32 11.58 15.56
N GLY A 90 -6.00 10.86 14.47
CA GLY A 90 -6.34 11.25 13.11
C GLY A 90 -5.53 12.42 12.57
N SER A 91 -4.42 12.80 13.23
CA SER A 91 -3.48 13.80 12.74
C SER A 91 -2.60 13.27 11.60
N LYS A 92 -2.55 11.94 11.42
CA LYS A 92 -1.89 11.26 10.30
C LYS A 92 -2.89 10.37 9.57
N SER A 93 -2.80 10.36 8.23
CA SER A 93 -3.70 9.59 7.34
C SER A 93 -2.99 8.92 6.16
N ASP A 94 -1.67 8.80 6.21
CA ASP A 94 -0.88 8.10 5.19
C ASP A 94 -1.17 6.58 5.21
N PRO A 95 -0.88 5.83 4.13
CA PRO A 95 -1.00 4.38 4.12
C PRO A 95 -0.27 3.73 5.29
N HIS A 96 -1.03 3.13 6.20
CA HIS A 96 -0.48 2.44 7.35
C HIS A 96 -1.49 1.50 8.00
N ILE A 97 -1.01 0.39 8.58
CA ILE A 97 -1.89 -0.55 9.30
C ILE A 97 -2.56 0.10 10.51
N PHE A 98 -1.88 1.05 11.16
CA PHE A 98 -2.46 1.83 12.27
C PHE A 98 -3.60 2.74 11.81
N ASP A 99 -3.57 3.27 10.58
CA ASP A 99 -4.68 4.06 10.05
C ASP A 99 -5.91 3.18 9.81
N ILE A 100 -5.74 1.98 9.26
CA ILE A 100 -6.82 0.99 9.09
C ILE A 100 -7.44 0.62 10.45
N ALA A 101 -6.62 0.29 11.44
CA ALA A 101 -7.10 -0.04 12.79
C ALA A 101 -7.82 1.14 13.45
N SER A 102 -7.27 2.36 13.32
CA SER A 102 -7.86 3.58 13.89
C SER A 102 -9.17 3.96 13.19
N LYS A 103 -9.28 3.78 11.87
CA LYS A 103 -10.53 3.97 11.11
C LYS A 103 -11.59 2.97 11.54
N ALA A 104 -11.24 1.69 11.66
CA ALA A 104 -12.16 0.66 12.16
C ALA A 104 -12.64 0.98 13.58
N TYR A 105 -11.75 1.36 14.49
CA TYR A 105 -12.13 1.74 15.85
C TYR A 105 -13.03 2.98 15.91
N ARG A 106 -12.73 4.02 15.12
CA ARG A 106 -13.58 5.21 15.01
C ARG A 106 -14.96 4.87 14.45
N ALA A 107 -15.05 4.04 13.41
CA ALA A 107 -16.31 3.58 12.85
C ALA A 107 -17.13 2.76 13.85
N LEU A 108 -16.50 1.83 14.58
CA LEU A 108 -17.14 1.07 15.67
C LEU A 108 -17.79 2.01 16.70
N ARG A 109 -17.07 3.04 17.15
CA ARG A 109 -17.56 3.98 18.16
C ARG A 109 -18.65 4.90 17.63
N LYS A 110 -18.48 5.43 16.43
CA LYS A 110 -19.41 6.38 15.79
C LYS A 110 -20.70 5.71 15.39
N ASP A 111 -20.60 4.59 14.66
CA ASP A 111 -21.75 3.95 14.02
C ASP A 111 -22.39 2.89 14.91
N ARG A 112 -21.74 2.54 16.04
CA ARG A 112 -22.19 1.52 17.01
C ARG A 112 -22.44 0.16 16.36
N LYS A 113 -21.64 -0.17 15.35
CA LYS A 113 -21.72 -1.42 14.56
C LYS A 113 -20.38 -2.14 14.57
N SER A 114 -20.42 -3.47 14.67
CA SER A 114 -19.25 -4.32 14.58
C SER A 114 -18.47 -4.08 13.28
N GLN A 115 -17.14 -4.15 13.37
CA GLN A 115 -16.21 -3.90 12.27
C GLN A 115 -15.38 -5.16 12.00
N CYS A 116 -14.86 -5.29 10.79
CA CYS A 116 -13.99 -6.39 10.38
C CYS A 116 -12.75 -5.83 9.68
N VAL A 117 -11.57 -6.28 10.12
CA VAL A 117 -10.30 -6.05 9.41
C VAL A 117 -9.83 -7.40 8.88
N LEU A 118 -10.02 -7.64 7.58
CA LEU A 118 -9.57 -8.85 6.90
C LEU A 118 -8.12 -8.69 6.44
N ILE A 119 -7.22 -9.55 6.93
CA ILE A 119 -5.80 -9.57 6.54
C ILE A 119 -5.52 -10.85 5.76
N SER A 120 -5.28 -10.72 4.45
CA SER A 120 -5.00 -11.83 3.54
C SER A 120 -3.58 -11.78 2.98
N GLY A 121 -3.13 -12.89 2.38
CA GLY A 121 -1.83 -13.03 1.75
C GLY A 121 -1.21 -14.41 1.96
N GLU A 122 -0.16 -14.71 1.20
CA GLU A 122 0.55 -16.00 1.25
C GLU A 122 1.37 -16.20 2.52
N SER A 123 1.95 -17.40 2.69
CA SER A 123 2.90 -17.66 3.78
C SER A 123 4.08 -16.68 3.69
N GLY A 124 4.49 -16.12 4.82
CA GLY A 124 5.58 -15.13 4.87
C GLY A 124 5.21 -13.71 4.43
N SER A 125 3.96 -13.42 4.03
CA SER A 125 3.57 -12.07 3.61
C SER A 125 3.48 -11.03 4.75
N GLY A 126 3.60 -11.46 6.01
CA GLY A 126 3.55 -10.57 7.18
C GLY A 126 2.16 -10.42 7.82
N LYS A 127 1.19 -11.30 7.52
CA LYS A 127 -0.16 -11.27 8.12
C LYS A 127 -0.13 -11.19 9.65
N THR A 128 0.57 -12.11 10.30
CA THR A 128 0.65 -12.22 11.77
C THR A 128 1.19 -10.94 12.41
N GLU A 129 2.21 -10.31 11.83
CA GLU A 129 2.76 -9.06 12.34
C GLU A 129 1.77 -7.90 12.15
N ASN A 130 1.12 -7.80 10.99
CA ASN A 130 0.07 -6.79 10.79
C ASN A 130 -1.10 -6.97 11.76
N THR A 131 -1.51 -8.21 12.05
CA THR A 131 -2.53 -8.49 13.08
C THR A 131 -2.10 -7.98 14.45
N LYS A 132 -0.84 -8.21 14.86
CA LYS A 132 -0.31 -7.68 16.13
C LYS A 132 -0.40 -6.16 16.19
N TYR A 133 -0.04 -5.46 15.12
CA TYR A 133 -0.13 -4.00 15.05
C TYR A 133 -1.58 -3.49 15.12
N VAL A 134 -2.53 -4.18 14.49
CA VAL A 134 -3.96 -3.86 14.65
C VAL A 134 -4.37 -4.00 16.11
N LEU A 135 -4.01 -5.11 16.77
CA LEU A 135 -4.34 -5.33 18.17
C LEU A 135 -3.74 -4.25 19.08
N GLN A 136 -2.48 -3.85 18.87
CA GLN A 136 -1.83 -2.78 19.64
C GLN A 136 -2.63 -1.48 19.59
N VAL A 137 -3.10 -1.06 18.41
CA VAL A 137 -3.94 0.14 18.28
C VAL A 137 -5.24 0.01 19.07
N LEU A 138 -5.88 -1.16 19.03
CA LEU A 138 -7.17 -1.40 19.67
C LEU A 138 -7.07 -1.54 21.19
N THR A 139 -5.94 -2.04 21.71
CA THR A 139 -5.74 -2.27 23.14
C THR A 139 -4.97 -1.14 23.84
N ALA A 140 -4.37 -0.21 23.10
CA ALA A 140 -3.60 0.88 23.70
C ALA A 140 -4.49 1.77 24.58
N PRO A 141 -4.04 2.11 25.82
CA PRO A 141 -4.81 2.93 26.74
C PRO A 141 -5.09 4.32 26.16
N PRO A 142 -6.19 4.97 26.56
CA PRO A 142 -6.42 6.37 26.18
C PRO A 142 -5.34 7.26 26.81
N GLY A 143 -4.52 7.94 25.99
CA GLY A 143 -3.56 8.93 26.47
C GLY A 143 -2.10 8.48 26.66
N GLY A 144 -1.78 7.22 26.37
CA GLY A 144 -0.42 6.67 26.56
C GLY A 144 -0.20 6.04 27.93
#